data_AF-A0A644TH71-F1
#
_entry.id   AF-A0A644TH71-F1
#
_cell.length_a   1.000
_cell.length_b   1.000
_cell.length_c   1.000
_cell.angle_alpha   90.00
_cell.angle_beta   90.00
_cell.angle_gamma   90.00
#
_symmetry.space_group_name_H-M   'P 1'
#
loop_
_entity.id
_entity.type
_entity.pdbx_description
1 polymer ?
#
loop_
_entity_poly.entity_id
_entity_poly.type
_entity_poly.pdbx_seq_one_letter_code
_entity_poly.pdbx_strand_id
1 'polypeptide(L)'
;MNQDFVKKFKKSEYADSIYYADLFRINNKIWMIMGYGKSEAARIASDNIDEDDISRDSTAIKVKDNILEARFDIGAINTELDEETRNKLSKFHKVDYIAYCLSPEQTLNVYTGEKKIIDVSLDDMSICSSIYCYPGYGAQMVFSKHELANLNHTERRIEKFKEIVSQTKDIKLLLVPYMETLQEKANLYKAYR
;
A
#
# COMPACT_ATOMS: atom_id res chain seq x y z
N MET A 1 -28.62 -1.63 -6.78
CA MET A 1 -27.57 -1.34 -7.78
C MET A 1 -28.13 -1.73 -9.14
N ASN A 2 -28.08 -0.86 -10.15
CA ASN A 2 -28.60 -1.16 -11.49
C ASN A 2 -27.79 -2.35 -12.08
N GLN A 3 -28.46 -3.43 -12.49
CA GLN A 3 -27.79 -4.64 -12.99
C GLN A 3 -26.93 -4.37 -14.23
N ASP A 4 -27.27 -3.37 -15.04
CA ASP A 4 -26.49 -3.00 -16.21
C ASP A 4 -25.20 -2.24 -15.86
N PHE A 5 -25.13 -1.60 -14.69
CA PHE A 5 -23.91 -0.98 -14.19
C PHE A 5 -22.90 -2.02 -13.70
N VAL A 6 -23.36 -3.12 -13.10
CA VAL A 6 -22.51 -4.21 -12.60
C VAL A 6 -21.84 -4.98 -13.75
N LYS A 7 -22.51 -5.13 -14.90
CA LYS A 7 -21.96 -5.82 -16.10
C LYS A 7 -20.69 -5.18 -16.67
N LYS A 8 -20.40 -3.91 -16.31
CA LYS A 8 -19.25 -3.13 -16.79
C LYS A 8 -17.98 -3.38 -15.99
N PHE A 9 -18.08 -4.17 -14.92
CA PHE A 9 -16.96 -4.42 -14.03
C PHE A 9 -16.71 -5.92 -13.91
N LYS A 10 -15.43 -6.30 -13.90
CA LYS A 10 -14.99 -7.64 -13.52
C LYS A 10 -14.17 -7.58 -12.23
N LYS A 11 -14.08 -8.72 -11.54
CA LYS A 11 -13.20 -8.90 -10.37
C LYS A 11 -11.76 -8.57 -10.74
N SER A 12 -11.06 -7.83 -9.88
CA SER A 12 -9.61 -7.68 -10.02
C SER A 12 -8.93 -9.01 -9.75
N GLU A 13 -7.95 -9.36 -10.59
CA GLU A 13 -7.08 -10.52 -10.40
C GLU A 13 -6.18 -10.37 -9.15
N TYR A 14 -5.97 -9.13 -8.70
CA TYR A 14 -5.14 -8.79 -7.53
C TYR A 14 -6.00 -8.41 -6.32
N ALA A 15 -7.30 -8.70 -6.34
CA ALA A 15 -8.19 -8.34 -5.24
C ALA A 15 -7.71 -8.89 -3.89
N ASP A 16 -7.02 -10.03 -3.88
CA ASP A 16 -6.52 -10.64 -2.64
C ASP A 16 -5.22 -10.02 -2.08
N SER A 17 -4.62 -9.09 -2.82
CA SER A 17 -3.32 -8.51 -2.48
C SER A 17 -3.41 -6.99 -2.37
N ILE A 18 -4.58 -6.47 -1.97
CA ILE A 18 -4.83 -5.03 -1.79
C ILE A 18 -4.66 -4.66 -0.31
N TYR A 19 -3.89 -3.60 -0.08
CA TYR A 19 -3.57 -3.08 1.25
C TYR A 19 -3.86 -1.58 1.34
N TYR A 20 -4.19 -1.13 2.55
CA TYR A 20 -4.41 0.29 2.85
C TYR A 20 -3.08 1.03 2.89
N ALA A 21 -2.62 1.40 1.70
CA ALA A 21 -1.30 1.97 1.49
C ALA A 21 -1.34 3.02 0.39
N ASP A 22 -0.44 3.99 0.53
CA ASP A 22 -0.12 4.95 -0.51
C ASP A 22 1.16 4.52 -1.22
N LEU A 23 1.30 4.92 -2.48
CA LEU A 23 2.45 4.67 -3.30
C LEU A 23 3.02 6.02 -3.75
N PHE A 24 4.22 6.34 -3.27
CA PHE A 24 4.89 7.60 -3.58
C PHE A 24 6.29 7.38 -4.11
N ARG A 25 6.74 8.24 -5.02
CA ARG A 25 8.14 8.35 -5.41
C ARG A 25 8.81 9.43 -4.55
N ILE A 26 9.83 9.04 -3.79
CA ILE A 26 10.61 9.94 -2.95
C ILE A 26 12.08 9.62 -3.22
N ASN A 27 12.87 10.61 -3.63
CA ASN A 27 14.29 10.45 -4.00
C ASN A 27 14.53 9.33 -5.05
N ASN A 28 13.71 9.28 -6.10
CA ASN A 28 13.75 8.22 -7.14
C ASN A 28 13.52 6.79 -6.63
N LYS A 29 13.00 6.63 -5.41
CA LYS A 29 12.61 5.34 -4.83
C LYS A 29 11.10 5.30 -4.67
N ILE A 30 10.50 4.15 -4.97
CA ILE A 30 9.06 3.96 -4.77
C ILE A 30 8.83 3.37 -3.38
N TRP A 31 8.06 4.11 -2.58
CA TRP A 31 7.64 3.74 -1.24
C TRP A 31 6.19 3.31 -1.25
N MET A 32 5.91 2.10 -0.76
CA MET A 32 4.58 1.69 -0.33
C MET A 32 4.44 2.04 1.15
N ILE A 33 3.61 3.02 1.48
CA ILE A 33 3.50 3.60 2.83
C ILE A 33 2.13 3.29 3.42
N MET A 34 2.13 2.62 4.56
CA MET A 34 0.96 2.27 5.35
C MET A 34 0.95 3.05 6.67
N GLY A 35 -0.18 3.01 7.37
CA GLY A 35 -0.25 3.49 8.76
C GLY A 35 -0.59 4.97 8.92
N TYR A 36 -0.23 5.50 10.09
CA TYR A 36 -0.71 6.79 10.57
C TYR A 36 -0.05 7.99 9.87
N GLY A 37 -0.86 8.95 9.40
CA GLY A 37 -0.38 10.22 8.85
C GLY A 37 0.56 10.07 7.64
N LYS A 38 0.28 9.08 6.78
CA LYS A 38 1.09 8.66 5.61
C LYS A 38 1.03 9.67 4.44
N SER A 39 -0.18 10.05 4.02
CA SER A 39 -0.42 10.67 2.71
C SER A 39 0.22 12.05 2.59
N GLU A 40 -0.07 12.93 3.54
CA GLU A 40 0.39 14.32 3.45
C GLU A 40 1.90 14.46 3.70
N ALA A 41 2.46 13.63 4.60
CA ALA A 41 3.91 13.59 4.80
C ALA A 41 4.65 13.07 3.56
N ALA A 42 4.11 12.05 2.88
CA ALA A 42 4.67 11.53 1.63
C ALA A 42 4.57 12.55 0.48
N ARG A 43 3.47 13.31 0.41
CA ARG A 43 3.30 14.42 -0.54
C ARG A 43 4.33 15.53 -0.33
N ILE A 44 4.60 15.93 0.92
CA ILE A 44 5.66 16.89 1.24
C ILE A 44 7.05 16.29 0.92
N ALA A 45 7.25 15.00 1.17
CA ALA A 45 8.51 14.32 0.90
C ALA A 45 8.84 14.18 -0.59
N SER A 46 7.82 14.15 -1.45
CA SER A 46 7.90 14.16 -2.91
C SER A 46 7.86 15.57 -3.51
N ASP A 47 8.14 16.59 -2.70
CA ASP A 47 8.15 18.00 -3.12
C ASP A 47 6.81 18.49 -3.73
N ASN A 48 5.71 17.79 -3.43
CA ASN A 48 4.39 18.01 -3.99
C ASN A 48 4.33 17.85 -5.53
N ILE A 49 5.17 16.98 -6.09
CA ILE A 49 5.14 16.62 -7.51
C ILE A 49 4.01 15.61 -7.73
N ASP A 50 3.04 15.96 -8.57
CA ASP A 50 1.85 15.13 -8.80
C ASP A 50 2.20 13.77 -9.42
N GLU A 51 3.22 13.70 -10.29
CA GLU A 51 3.68 12.44 -10.91
C GLU A 51 4.36 11.48 -9.92
N ASP A 52 4.73 11.98 -8.75
CA ASP A 52 5.33 11.22 -7.65
C ASP A 52 4.27 10.71 -6.66
N ASP A 53 3.03 11.20 -6.74
CA ASP A 53 1.85 10.67 -6.05
C ASP A 53 1.16 9.62 -6.94
N ILE A 54 1.61 8.38 -6.84
CA ILE A 54 1.24 7.33 -7.80
C ILE A 54 -0.14 6.75 -7.45
N SER A 55 -0.39 6.47 -6.18
CA SER A 55 -1.68 5.97 -5.72
C SER A 55 -1.89 6.19 -4.23
N ARG A 56 -3.15 6.29 -3.80
CA ARG A 56 -3.49 6.43 -2.39
C ARG A 56 -4.55 5.44 -1.96
N ASP A 57 -4.50 5.08 -0.68
CA ASP A 57 -5.47 4.27 0.07
C ASP A 57 -5.74 2.84 -0.41
N SER A 58 -5.56 2.50 -1.69
CA SER A 58 -5.90 1.19 -2.25
C SER A 58 -4.82 0.71 -3.20
N THR A 59 -3.87 -0.06 -2.66
CA THR A 59 -2.68 -0.49 -3.40
C THR A 59 -2.61 -2.02 -3.46
N ALA A 60 -2.66 -2.57 -4.68
CA ALA A 60 -2.37 -3.98 -4.94
C ALA A 60 -0.86 -4.21 -5.09
N ILE A 61 -0.37 -5.35 -4.59
CA ILE A 61 1.02 -5.79 -4.79
C ILE A 61 1.10 -7.14 -5.49
N LYS A 62 2.22 -7.38 -6.18
CA LYS A 62 2.61 -8.69 -6.72
C LYS A 62 4.13 -8.79 -6.80
N VAL A 63 4.65 -10.00 -7.00
CA VAL A 63 6.04 -10.21 -7.38
C VAL A 63 6.12 -10.70 -8.81
N LYS A 64 7.05 -10.11 -9.59
CA LYS A 64 7.43 -10.57 -10.92
C LYS A 64 8.95 -10.58 -11.00
N ASP A 65 9.54 -11.69 -11.42
CA ASP A 65 11.00 -11.83 -11.56
C ASP A 65 11.80 -11.46 -10.29
N ASN A 66 11.27 -11.82 -9.10
CA ASN A 66 11.77 -11.44 -7.75
C ASN A 66 11.73 -9.94 -7.44
N ILE A 67 11.00 -9.15 -8.23
CA ILE A 67 10.79 -7.71 -8.02
C ILE A 67 9.36 -7.52 -7.49
N LEU A 68 9.25 -6.84 -6.34
CA LEU A 68 7.96 -6.41 -5.83
C LEU A 68 7.45 -5.24 -6.66
N GLU A 69 6.24 -5.36 -7.16
CA GLU A 69 5.55 -4.33 -7.92
C GLU A 69 4.21 -3.98 -7.27
N ALA A 70 3.82 -2.72 -7.34
CA ALA A 70 2.56 -2.22 -6.81
C ALA A 70 1.80 -1.35 -7.81
N ARG A 71 0.48 -1.25 -7.63
CA ARG A 71 -0.39 -0.34 -8.40
C ARG A 71 -1.61 0.07 -7.59
N PHE A 72 -2.29 1.12 -8.04
CA PHE A 72 -3.66 1.39 -7.61
C PHE A 72 -4.59 0.25 -8.03
N ASP A 73 -5.41 -0.23 -7.11
CA ASP A 73 -6.45 -1.22 -7.40
C ASP A 73 -7.59 -1.12 -6.38
N ILE A 74 -8.81 -0.94 -6.86
CA ILE A 74 -10.01 -0.86 -6.00
C ILE A 74 -10.73 -2.21 -5.85
N GLY A 75 -10.14 -3.30 -6.34
CA GLY A 75 -10.74 -4.64 -6.32
C GLY A 75 -11.68 -4.91 -7.50
N ALA A 76 -11.86 -3.97 -8.42
CA ALA A 76 -12.67 -4.14 -9.62
C ALA A 76 -12.03 -3.47 -10.83
N ILE A 77 -12.24 -4.05 -12.01
CA ILE A 77 -11.71 -3.57 -13.29
C ILE A 77 -12.89 -3.15 -14.16
N ASN A 78 -12.90 -1.89 -14.59
CA ASN A 78 -13.85 -1.41 -15.59
C ASN A 78 -13.48 -1.99 -16.97
N THR A 79 -14.38 -2.77 -17.55
CA THR A 79 -14.18 -3.46 -18.84
C THR A 79 -14.52 -2.60 -20.05
N GLU A 80 -15.12 -1.43 -19.86
CA GLU A 80 -15.47 -0.50 -20.93
C GLU A 80 -14.36 0.53 -21.23
N LEU A 81 -13.33 0.61 -20.38
CA LEU A 81 -12.16 1.43 -20.68
C LEU A 81 -11.39 0.83 -21.84
N ASP A 82 -10.93 1.69 -22.75
CA ASP A 82 -9.99 1.30 -23.77
C ASP A 82 -8.68 0.77 -23.15
N GLU A 83 -7.96 -0.02 -23.92
CA GLU A 83 -6.76 -0.73 -23.44
C GLU A 83 -5.68 0.24 -22.95
N GLU A 84 -5.49 1.39 -23.62
CA GLU A 84 -4.48 2.38 -23.26
C GLU A 84 -4.79 3.02 -21.90
N THR A 85 -6.01 3.50 -21.72
CA THR A 85 -6.49 4.09 -20.46
C THR A 85 -6.40 3.08 -19.33
N ARG A 86 -6.84 1.83 -19.57
CA ARG A 86 -6.76 0.75 -18.58
C ARG A 86 -5.31 0.46 -18.19
N ASN A 87 -4.40 0.36 -19.16
CA ASN A 87 -2.99 0.08 -18.90
C ASN A 87 -2.31 1.22 -18.15
N LYS A 88 -2.68 2.48 -18.42
CA LYS A 88 -2.17 3.64 -17.68
C LYS A 88 -2.62 3.63 -16.22
N LEU A 89 -3.90 3.40 -15.96
CA LEU A 89 -4.47 3.36 -14.60
C LEU A 89 -4.00 2.13 -13.80
N SER A 90 -3.73 1.02 -14.50
CA SER A 90 -3.40 -0.28 -13.91
C SER A 90 -1.90 -0.59 -13.97
N LYS A 91 -1.06 0.43 -14.23
CA LYS A 91 0.38 0.28 -14.38
C LYS A 91 1.02 -0.16 -13.07
N PHE A 92 1.87 -1.18 -13.15
CA PHE A 92 2.68 -1.63 -12.03
C PHE A 92 3.98 -0.82 -11.94
N HIS A 93 4.38 -0.52 -10.71
CA HIS A 93 5.60 0.20 -10.36
C HIS A 93 6.45 -0.68 -9.44
N LYS A 94 7.74 -0.83 -9.73
CA LYS A 94 8.69 -1.46 -8.80
C LYS A 94 8.63 -0.73 -7.45
N VAL A 95 8.52 -1.48 -6.37
CA VAL A 95 8.59 -0.97 -5.00
C VAL A 95 10.00 -1.19 -4.46
N ASP A 96 10.60 -0.13 -3.90
CA ASP A 96 11.92 -0.20 -3.27
C ASP A 96 11.80 -0.38 -1.75
N TYR A 97 10.77 0.21 -1.13
CA TYR A 97 10.55 0.17 0.31
C TYR A 97 9.08 -0.07 0.66
N ILE A 98 8.83 -0.89 1.68
CA ILE A 98 7.53 -0.94 2.36
C ILE A 98 7.70 -0.32 3.73
N ALA A 99 6.91 0.69 4.04
CA ALA A 99 6.96 1.41 5.30
C ALA A 99 5.62 1.34 6.03
N TYR A 100 5.66 1.16 7.35
CA TYR A 100 4.49 1.32 8.21
C TYR A 100 4.73 2.47 9.19
N CYS A 101 3.85 3.47 9.14
CA CYS A 101 3.88 4.63 10.01
C CYS A 101 3.15 4.31 11.32
N LEU A 102 3.90 4.33 12.41
CA LEU A 102 3.38 4.10 13.75
C LEU A 102 2.44 5.24 14.18
N SER A 103 1.42 4.89 14.96
CA SER A 103 0.66 5.88 15.73
C SER A 103 1.52 6.51 16.84
N PRO A 104 1.07 7.60 17.50
CA PRO A 104 1.76 8.14 18.67
C PRO A 104 2.02 7.08 19.75
N GLU A 105 1.01 6.27 20.09
CA GLU A 105 1.10 5.24 21.13
C GLU A 105 2.05 4.11 20.72
N GLN A 106 1.97 3.64 19.48
CA GLN A 106 2.88 2.62 18.97
C GLN A 106 4.33 3.13 18.96
N THR A 107 4.53 4.41 18.65
CA THR A 107 5.87 5.02 18.65
C THR A 107 6.48 5.04 20.04
N LEU A 108 5.70 5.35 21.08
CA LEU A 108 6.18 5.34 22.47
C LEU A 108 6.60 3.94 22.93
N ASN A 109 5.97 2.88 22.40
CA ASN A 109 6.32 1.50 22.73
C ASN A 109 7.59 1.01 22.03
N VAL A 110 7.92 1.59 20.86
CA VAL A 110 9.07 1.17 20.04
C VAL A 110 10.30 2.06 20.28
N TYR A 111 10.10 3.36 20.52
CA TYR A 111 11.17 4.35 20.61
C TYR A 111 11.25 4.95 22.00
N THR A 112 12.39 4.75 22.68
CA THR A 112 12.72 5.36 23.97
C THR A 112 13.71 6.52 23.86
N GLY A 113 14.13 6.87 22.64
CA GLY A 113 15.14 7.89 22.35
C GLY A 113 14.94 8.54 20.98
N GLU A 114 16.02 8.69 20.21
CA GLU A 114 15.96 9.31 18.89
C GLU A 114 14.99 8.58 17.95
N LYS A 115 14.03 9.33 17.41
CA LYS A 115 13.05 8.84 16.43
C LYS A 115 13.67 8.82 15.04
N LYS A 116 13.97 7.62 14.53
CA LYS A 116 14.51 7.39 13.19
C LYS A 116 13.79 6.23 12.51
N ILE A 117 13.89 6.13 11.20
CA ILE A 117 13.37 4.95 10.48
C ILE A 117 14.26 3.74 10.80
N ILE A 118 13.64 2.60 11.09
CA ILE A 118 14.34 1.34 11.40
C ILE A 118 13.84 0.21 10.50
N ASP A 119 14.72 -0.75 10.22
CA ASP A 119 14.35 -2.01 9.57
C ASP A 119 13.52 -2.88 10.52
N VAL A 120 12.61 -3.66 9.96
CA VAL A 120 11.76 -4.59 10.70
C VAL A 120 11.65 -5.95 9.98
N SER A 121 11.29 -6.99 10.74
CA SER A 121 11.07 -8.32 10.19
C SER A 121 9.84 -8.37 9.26
N LEU A 122 9.82 -9.36 8.35
CA LEU A 122 8.66 -9.65 7.53
C LEU A 122 7.43 -10.02 8.37
N ASP A 123 7.64 -10.70 9.50
CA ASP A 123 6.55 -11.12 10.37
C ASP A 123 5.85 -9.91 10.98
N ASP A 124 6.59 -8.97 11.56
CA ASP A 124 5.98 -7.77 12.13
C ASP A 124 5.34 -6.89 11.05
N MET A 125 5.99 -6.73 9.89
CA MET A 125 5.42 -5.94 8.79
C MET A 125 4.13 -6.56 8.26
N SER A 126 4.05 -7.90 8.20
CA SER A 126 2.84 -8.60 7.76
C SER A 126 1.66 -8.34 8.70
N ILE A 127 1.90 -8.31 10.02
CA ILE A 127 0.90 -7.91 11.02
C ILE A 127 0.49 -6.45 10.79
N CYS A 128 1.46 -5.54 10.67
CA CYS A 128 1.23 -4.12 10.43
C CYS A 128 0.36 -3.86 9.18
N SER A 129 0.58 -4.62 8.09
CA SER A 129 -0.16 -4.50 6.83
C SER A 129 -1.67 -4.77 6.96
N SER A 130 -2.08 -5.45 8.04
CA SER A 130 -3.44 -5.92 8.27
C SER A 130 -4.25 -5.08 9.27
N ILE A 131 -3.61 -4.13 9.96
CA ILE A 131 -4.22 -3.32 11.02
C ILE A 131 -5.46 -2.54 10.52
N TYR A 132 -5.37 -1.98 9.33
CA TYR A 132 -6.48 -1.27 8.68
C TYR A 132 -7.29 -2.24 7.83
N CYS A 133 -8.59 -1.97 7.66
CA CYS A 133 -9.49 -2.80 6.86
C CYS A 133 -9.09 -2.86 5.38
N TYR A 134 -9.63 -3.85 4.67
CA TYR A 134 -9.46 -4.00 3.23
C TYR A 134 -10.01 -2.78 2.46
N PRO A 135 -9.19 -2.07 1.66
CA PRO A 135 -9.59 -0.80 1.06
C PRO A 135 -10.12 -0.91 -0.38
N GLY A 136 -10.24 -2.12 -0.94
CA GLY A 136 -10.74 -2.36 -2.28
C GLY A 136 -12.25 -2.13 -2.38
N TYR A 137 -12.70 -0.87 -2.31
CA TYR A 137 -14.14 -0.54 -2.25
C TYR A 137 -14.91 -0.97 -3.50
N GLY A 138 -14.27 -0.95 -4.68
CA GLY A 138 -14.84 -1.45 -5.93
C GLY A 138 -15.17 -2.94 -5.90
N ALA A 139 -14.54 -3.73 -5.03
CA ALA A 139 -14.86 -5.14 -4.85
C ALA A 139 -16.34 -5.37 -4.50
N GLN A 140 -17.00 -4.42 -3.80
CA GLN A 140 -18.41 -4.52 -3.43
C GLN A 140 -19.36 -4.61 -4.63
N MET A 141 -18.88 -4.22 -5.82
CA MET A 141 -19.66 -4.23 -7.05
C MET A 141 -19.66 -5.61 -7.73
N VAL A 142 -18.64 -6.43 -7.49
CA VAL A 142 -18.35 -7.63 -8.30
C VAL A 142 -18.12 -8.90 -7.46
N PHE A 143 -17.88 -8.78 -6.15
CA PHE A 143 -17.74 -9.91 -5.22
C PHE A 143 -19.00 -10.12 -4.39
N SER A 144 -19.27 -11.39 -4.06
CA SER A 144 -20.33 -11.75 -3.12
C SER A 144 -19.96 -11.37 -1.67
N LYS A 145 -20.96 -11.33 -0.78
CA LYS A 145 -20.74 -11.03 0.65
C LYS A 145 -19.73 -11.98 1.31
N HIS A 146 -19.79 -13.28 0.97
CA HIS A 146 -18.86 -14.28 1.51
C HIS A 146 -17.42 -14.02 1.03
N GLU A 147 -17.24 -13.69 -0.25
CA GLU A 147 -15.93 -13.36 -0.79
C GLU A 147 -15.36 -12.07 -0.16
N LEU A 148 -16.20 -11.05 0.03
CA LEU A 148 -15.80 -9.80 0.71
C LEU A 148 -15.38 -10.04 2.16
N ALA A 149 -16.13 -10.89 2.90
CA ALA A 149 -15.75 -11.27 4.25
C ALA A 149 -14.39 -11.98 4.27
N ASN A 150 -14.14 -12.85 3.29
CA ASN A 150 -12.85 -13.52 3.14
C ASN A 150 -11.72 -12.55 2.76
N LEU A 151 -11.96 -11.56 1.88
CA LEU A 151 -10.96 -10.55 1.51
C LEU A 151 -10.58 -9.64 2.68
N ASN A 152 -11.51 -9.43 3.61
CA ASN A 152 -11.27 -8.64 4.81
C ASN A 152 -10.74 -9.47 6.00
N HIS A 153 -10.56 -10.78 5.84
CA HIS A 153 -10.11 -11.66 6.92
C HIS A 153 -8.65 -11.36 7.30
N THR A 154 -8.42 -10.93 8.55
CA THR A 154 -7.12 -10.42 9.00
C THR A 154 -5.99 -11.43 8.84
N GLU A 155 -6.14 -12.64 9.36
CA GLU A 155 -5.09 -13.67 9.27
C GLU A 155 -4.75 -14.03 7.82
N ARG A 156 -5.76 -14.06 6.95
CA ARG A 156 -5.56 -14.33 5.52
C ARG A 156 -4.71 -13.23 4.89
N ARG A 157 -5.00 -11.97 5.21
CA ARG A 157 -4.24 -10.83 4.68
C ARG A 157 -2.79 -10.80 5.16
N ILE A 158 -2.56 -11.17 6.42
CA ILE A 158 -1.21 -11.34 7.00
C ILE A 158 -0.46 -12.41 6.20
N GLU A 159 -1.03 -13.61 6.09
CA GLU A 159 -0.41 -14.73 5.37
C GLU A 159 -0.18 -14.39 3.89
N LYS A 160 -1.15 -13.75 3.24
CA LYS A 160 -1.02 -13.36 1.84
C LYS A 160 0.07 -12.32 1.61
N PHE A 161 0.20 -11.35 2.52
CA PHE A 161 1.27 -10.35 2.46
C PHE A 161 2.63 -11.04 2.59
N LYS A 162 2.77 -11.91 3.58
CA LYS A 162 3.99 -12.68 3.83
C LYS A 162 4.36 -13.59 2.65
N GLU A 163 3.38 -14.29 2.09
CA GLU A 163 3.53 -15.11 0.88
C GLU A 163 4.09 -14.31 -0.29
N ILE A 164 3.55 -13.11 -0.56
CA ILE A 164 3.98 -12.27 -1.68
C ILE A 164 5.38 -11.70 -1.41
N VAL A 165 5.57 -11.04 -0.27
CA VAL A 165 6.79 -10.27 0.00
C VAL A 165 8.01 -11.18 0.18
N SER A 166 7.83 -12.40 0.71
CA SER A 166 8.92 -13.39 0.84
C SER A 166 9.54 -13.87 -0.48
N GLN A 167 8.85 -13.65 -1.61
CA GLN A 167 9.38 -13.96 -2.95
C GLN A 167 10.37 -12.90 -3.46
N THR A 168 10.58 -11.82 -2.71
CA THR A 168 11.47 -10.70 -3.07
C THR A 168 12.81 -10.85 -2.36
N LYS A 169 13.93 -10.56 -3.04
CA LYS A 169 15.26 -10.69 -2.43
C LYS A 169 15.72 -9.46 -1.64
N ASP A 170 15.38 -8.27 -2.10
CA ASP A 170 16.04 -7.02 -1.67
C ASP A 170 15.08 -5.93 -1.17
N ILE A 171 13.86 -6.31 -0.75
CA ILE A 171 12.88 -5.35 -0.24
C ILE A 171 13.23 -4.91 1.18
N LYS A 172 13.23 -3.60 1.46
CA LYS A 172 13.33 -3.10 2.84
C LYS A 172 11.96 -2.93 3.44
N LEU A 173 11.81 -3.40 4.66
CA LEU A 173 10.61 -3.29 5.47
C LEU A 173 10.93 -2.35 6.63
N LEU A 174 10.16 -1.27 6.75
CA LEU A 174 10.53 -0.12 7.57
C LEU A 174 9.44 0.25 8.56
N LEU A 175 9.82 0.53 9.80
CA LEU A 175 8.96 1.27 10.73
C LEU A 175 9.33 2.74 10.73
N VAL A 176 8.32 3.57 10.57
CA VAL A 176 8.44 5.03 10.58
C VAL A 176 7.78 5.55 11.84
N PRO A 177 8.51 6.25 12.72
CA PRO A 177 7.92 6.78 13.95
C PRO A 177 6.90 7.88 13.66
N TYR A 178 5.97 8.07 14.60
CA TYR A 178 5.16 9.27 14.67
C TYR A 178 6.04 10.48 15.00
N MET A 179 5.85 11.54 14.22
CA MET A 179 6.44 12.86 14.43
C MET A 179 5.33 13.86 14.72
N GLU A 180 5.62 14.88 15.52
CA GLU A 180 4.62 15.89 15.90
C GLU A 180 4.13 16.69 14.70
N THR A 181 4.99 16.86 13.68
CA THR A 181 4.64 17.55 12.44
C THR A 181 4.82 16.68 11.21
N LEU A 182 4.02 16.98 10.19
CA LEU A 182 4.11 16.34 8.88
C LEU A 182 5.46 16.64 8.19
N GLN A 183 6.01 17.83 8.41
CA GLN A 183 7.31 18.24 7.86
C GLN A 183 8.46 17.41 8.44
N GLU A 184 8.46 17.16 9.76
CA GLU A 184 9.47 16.31 10.39
C GLU A 184 9.41 14.88 9.86
N LYS A 185 8.20 14.32 9.70
CA LYS A 185 8.04 12.99 9.10
C LYS A 185 8.52 12.97 7.64
N ALA A 186 8.19 14.00 6.86
CA ALA A 186 8.66 14.11 5.48
C ALA A 186 10.20 14.19 5.41
N ASN A 187 10.84 14.89 6.35
CA ASN A 187 12.29 14.96 6.44
C ASN A 187 12.92 13.59 6.74
N LEU A 188 12.26 12.71 7.52
CA LEU A 188 12.71 11.33 7.73
C LEU A 188 12.73 10.54 6.41
N TYR A 189 11.68 10.65 5.59
CA TYR A 189 11.65 9.99 4.28
C TYR A 189 12.76 10.51 3.36
N LYS A 190 12.95 11.83 3.30
CA LYS A 190 13.99 12.47 2.47
C LYS A 190 15.40 12.10 2.91
N ALA A 191 15.62 11.87 4.20
CA ALA A 191 16.92 11.51 4.75
C ALA A 191 17.27 10.02 4.56
N TYR A 192 16.27 9.14 4.43
CA TYR A 192 16.47 7.70 4.25
C TYR A 192 16.97 7.40 2.83
N ARG A 193 18.05 6.62 2.73
CA ARG A 193 18.73 6.25 1.47
C ARG A 193 19.03 4.75 1.45
#